data_AF-A0A167LM93-F1
#
_entry.id   AF-A0A167LM93-F1
#
_cell.length_a   1.000
_cell.length_b   1.000
_cell.length_c   1.000
_cell.angle_alpha   90.00
_cell.angle_beta   90.00
_cell.angle_gamma   90.00
#
_symmetry.space_group_name_H-M   'P 1'
#
loop_
_entity.id
_entity.type
_entity.pdbx_description
1 polymer ?
#
loop_
_entity_poly.entity_id
_entity_poly.type
_entity_poly.pdbx_seq_one_letter_code
_entity_poly.pdbx_strand_id
1 'polypeptide(L)' 'MSRYDHYPENVGILALEMYFPSRCVEQTAMEVYDGVSTGKYTIGLGQDKMAFIATEKIF' A
#
# COMPACT_ATOMS: atom_id res chain seq x y z
N MET A 1 -23.71 23.01 -31.47
CA MET A 1 -23.84 22.31 -30.17
C MET A 1 -22.93 21.10 -30.21
N SER A 2 -22.05 21.01 -29.23
CA SER A 2 -21.11 19.90 -29.12
C SER A 2 -21.87 18.68 -28.61
N ARG A 3 -21.46 17.47 -29.01
CA ARG A 3 -22.05 16.20 -28.52
C ARG A 3 -21.86 15.96 -27.01
N TYR A 4 -21.32 16.92 -26.27
CA TYR A 4 -20.97 16.78 -24.87
C TYR A 4 -21.67 17.77 -23.94
N ASP A 5 -22.56 18.62 -24.45
CA ASP A 5 -23.28 19.67 -23.67
C ASP A 5 -24.20 19.09 -22.54
N HIS A 6 -24.29 17.77 -22.41
CA HIS A 6 -25.12 17.03 -21.44
C HIS A 6 -24.31 16.22 -20.43
N TYR A 7 -22.98 16.18 -20.53
CA TYR A 7 -22.16 15.52 -19.51
C TYR A 7 -21.92 16.49 -18.35
N PRO A 8 -21.98 16.00 -17.10
CA PRO A 8 -21.69 16.82 -15.94
C PRO A 8 -20.24 17.32 -15.97
N GLU A 9 -20.08 18.61 -15.68
CA GLU A 9 -18.76 19.23 -15.57
C GLU A 9 -18.11 18.88 -14.22
N ASN A 10 -16.77 18.93 -14.18
CA ASN A 10 -15.97 18.81 -12.95
C ASN A 10 -16.11 17.45 -12.20
N VAL A 11 -16.29 16.37 -12.95
CA VAL A 11 -16.34 15.01 -12.39
C VAL A 11 -14.92 14.52 -12.05
N GLY A 12 -14.71 14.11 -10.80
CA GLY A 12 -13.46 13.55 -10.32
C GLY A 12 -13.53 13.15 -8.86
N ILE A 13 -12.41 12.64 -8.33
CA ILE A 13 -12.30 12.33 -6.89
C ILE A 13 -12.27 13.66 -6.12
N LEU A 14 -13.26 13.89 -5.27
CA LEU A 14 -13.36 15.10 -4.46
C LEU A 14 -12.58 14.99 -3.14
N ALA A 15 -12.48 13.79 -2.59
CA ALA A 15 -11.73 13.49 -1.37
C ALA A 15 -11.29 12.03 -1.35
N LEU A 16 -10.18 11.77 -0.67
CA LEU A 16 -9.65 10.44 -0.41
C LEU A 16 -9.01 10.42 0.97
N GLU A 17 -9.36 9.44 1.78
CA GLU A 17 -8.75 9.17 3.07
C GLU A 17 -8.26 7.73 3.09
N MET A 18 -7.07 7.50 3.63
CA MET A 18 -6.47 6.18 3.75
C MET A 18 -5.98 5.96 5.17
N TYR A 19 -6.21 4.75 5.67
CA TYR A 19 -5.73 4.29 6.95
C TYR A 19 -5.00 2.97 6.76
N PHE A 20 -3.84 2.85 7.41
CA PHE A 20 -3.06 1.63 7.48
C PHE A 20 -2.73 1.31 8.94
N PRO A 21 -2.53 0.03 9.29
CA PRO A 21 -2.06 -0.36 10.62
C PRO A 21 -0.72 0.30 10.93
N SER A 22 -0.48 0.62 12.21
CA SER A 22 0.77 1.24 12.65
C SER A 22 1.96 0.28 12.69
N ARG A 23 1.71 -1.03 12.73
CA ARG A 23 2.76 -2.06 12.79
C ARG A 23 3.09 -2.55 11.38
N CYS A 24 4.39 -2.62 11.09
CA CYS A 24 4.92 -3.18 9.85
C CYS A 24 6.22 -3.95 10.10
N VAL A 25 6.59 -4.79 9.14
CA VAL A 25 7.85 -5.52 9.11
C VAL A 25 8.70 -5.03 7.93
N GLU A 26 10.02 -4.89 8.16
CA GLU A 26 10.99 -4.55 7.13
C GLU A 26 11.25 -5.76 6.23
N GLN A 27 11.25 -5.55 4.91
CA GLN A 27 11.44 -6.63 3.94
C GLN A 27 12.85 -7.21 3.97
N THR A 28 13.85 -6.38 4.26
CA THR A 28 15.23 -6.84 4.50
C THR A 28 15.33 -7.78 5.70
N ALA A 29 14.56 -7.54 6.76
CA ALA A 29 14.52 -8.42 7.92
C ALA A 29 13.83 -9.76 7.59
N MET A 30 12.77 -9.73 6.76
CA MET A 30 12.14 -10.96 6.27
C MET A 30 13.05 -11.75 5.33
N GLU A 31 13.87 -11.10 4.51
CA GLU A 31 14.85 -11.80 3.66
C GLU A 31 15.84 -12.62 4.50
N VAL A 32 16.34 -12.02 5.59
CA VAL A 32 17.23 -12.70 6.54
C VAL A 32 16.49 -13.82 7.27
N TYR A 33 15.27 -13.56 7.75
CA TYR A 33 14.48 -14.55 8.49
C TYR A 33 14.14 -15.78 7.64
N ASP A 34 13.73 -15.59 6.39
CA ASP A 34 13.38 -16.67 5.46
C ASP A 34 14.61 -17.35 4.84
N GLY A 35 15.82 -16.84 5.09
CA GLY A 35 17.07 -17.37 4.52
C GLY A 35 17.16 -17.23 3.00
N VAL A 36 16.50 -16.21 2.43
CA VAL A 36 16.51 -15.95 0.99
C VAL A 36 17.65 -15.00 0.62
N SER A 37 17.99 -14.95 -0.67
CA SER A 37 19.00 -14.01 -1.16
C SER A 37 18.61 -12.56 -0.88
N THR A 38 19.59 -11.75 -0.44
CA THR A 38 19.44 -10.30 -0.34
C THR A 38 18.89 -9.74 -1.64
N GLY A 39 17.89 -8.87 -1.55
CA GLY A 39 17.26 -8.26 -2.72
C GLY A 39 16.07 -9.04 -3.26
N LYS A 40 15.75 -10.25 -2.79
CA LYS A 40 14.61 -11.02 -3.31
C LYS A 40 13.29 -10.26 -3.13
N TYR A 41 13.08 -9.65 -1.98
CA TYR A 41 11.85 -8.91 -1.64
C TYR A 41 12.00 -7.43 -1.96
N THR A 42 13.15 -6.85 -1.65
CA THR A 42 13.42 -5.42 -1.86
C THR A 42 13.61 -5.04 -3.33
N ILE A 43 14.37 -5.84 -4.10
CA ILE A 43 14.64 -5.57 -5.52
C ILE A 43 13.71 -6.39 -6.41
N GLY A 44 13.56 -7.69 -6.11
CA GLY A 44 12.76 -8.61 -6.92
C GLY A 44 11.27 -8.29 -6.88
N LEU A 45 10.73 -7.95 -5.71
CA LEU A 45 9.31 -7.59 -5.53
C LEU A 45 9.07 -6.08 -5.37
N GLY A 46 10.13 -5.28 -5.24
CA GLY A 46 10.02 -3.83 -5.03
C GLY A 46 9.33 -3.45 -3.71
N GLN A 47 9.48 -4.27 -2.68
CA GLN A 47 8.83 -4.07 -1.37
C GLN A 47 9.84 -3.59 -0.33
N ASP A 48 9.53 -2.50 0.36
CA ASP A 48 10.34 -2.01 1.48
C ASP A 48 9.82 -2.49 2.84
N LYS A 49 8.50 -2.37 3.07
CA LYS A 49 7.83 -2.75 4.32
C LYS A 49 6.47 -3.35 4.06
N MET A 50 6.00 -4.19 4.98
CA MET A 50 4.67 -4.79 4.93
C MET A 50 3.90 -4.51 6.21
N ALA A 51 2.80 -3.76 6.11
CA ALA A 51 1.89 -3.53 7.23
C ALA A 51 1.10 -4.81 7.55
N PHE A 52 0.81 -5.05 8.83
CA PHE A 52 0.04 -6.20 9.27
C PHE A 52 -0.88 -5.85 10.45
N ILE A 53 -1.89 -6.69 10.69
CA ILE A 53 -2.79 -6.60 11.84
C ILE A 53 -2.39 -7.66 12.87
N ALA A 54 -2.32 -7.29 14.14
CA ALA A 54 -2.20 -8.23 15.25
C ALA A 54 -3.54 -8.33 16.00
N THR A 55 -3.88 -9.52 16.50
CA THR A 55 -5.14 -9.77 17.24
C THR A 55 -5.16 -9.08 18.61
N GLU A 56 -3.99 -8.70 19.12
CA GLU A 56 -3.87 -7.95 20.35
C GLU A 56 -4.49 -6.56 20.16
N LYS A 57 -5.65 -6.36 20.81
CA LYS A 57 -6.33 -5.08 20.84
C LYS A 57 -5.38 -4.05 21.41
N ILE A 58 -5.03 -3.07 20.59
CA ILE A 58 -4.47 -1.81 21.08
C ILE A 58 -5.64 -0.99 21.63
N PHE A 59 -6.38 -1.52 22.61
CA PHE A 59 -7.36 -0.87 23.50
C PHE A 59 -7.74 -1.84 24.63
#